data_AF-A0A830H4D8-F1
#
_entry.id   AF-A0A830H4D8-F1
#
_cell.length_a   1.000
_cell.length_b   1.000
_cell.length_c   1.000
_cell.angle_alpha   90.00
_cell.angle_beta   90.00
_cell.angle_gamma   90.00
#
_symmetry.space_group_name_H-M   'P 1'
#
loop_
_entity.id
_entity.type
_entity.pdbx_description
1 polymer ?
#
loop_
_entity_poly.entity_id
_entity_poly.type
_entity_poly.pdbx_seq_one_letter_code
_entity_poly.pdbx_strand_id
1 'polypeptide(L)'
;MRDMSSLRNCVGTELSGAHGEAKVLNGAVLVFDKGSRFMWEAMVEYNTTYRIDSWGWNGPELVTRVARRFPQGDELRILPTIAFYPIHWARVRKFFTTDDLPEQHAVWEKMERETFLFHYWNKITKKLVPSPGSLMYKVLNNYCLKCDDTGVDG
;
A
#
# COMPACT_ATOMS: atom_id res chain seq x y z
N MET A 1 -10.80 -1.21 6.85
CA MET A 1 -9.73 -1.92 6.17
C MET A 1 -9.87 -3.38 6.51
N ARG A 2 -9.51 -4.23 5.57
CA ARG A 2 -9.58 -5.67 5.75
C ARG A 2 -8.51 -6.14 6.73
N ASP A 3 -8.83 -7.19 7.45
CA ASP A 3 -7.89 -7.89 8.29
C ASP A 3 -6.83 -8.65 7.46
N MET A 4 -5.58 -8.67 7.96
CA MET A 4 -4.44 -9.25 7.26
C MET A 4 -4.25 -10.75 7.50
N SER A 5 -5.03 -11.41 8.37
CA SER A 5 -4.84 -12.83 8.71
C SER A 5 -4.94 -13.79 7.53
N SER A 6 -5.65 -13.41 6.47
CA SER A 6 -5.79 -14.19 5.23
C SER A 6 -4.61 -14.04 4.24
N LEU A 7 -3.68 -13.11 4.53
CA LEU A 7 -2.52 -12.88 3.69
C LEU A 7 -1.46 -13.95 3.93
N ARG A 8 -0.91 -14.45 2.84
CA ARG A 8 0.09 -15.53 2.83
C ARG A 8 0.81 -15.54 1.50
N ASN A 9 2.13 -15.66 1.55
CA ASN A 9 3.05 -15.66 0.41
C ASN A 9 2.69 -14.61 -0.64
N CYS A 10 2.60 -13.35 -0.19
CA CYS A 10 2.13 -12.27 -1.04
C CYS A 10 2.93 -10.98 -0.87
N VAL A 11 2.92 -10.18 -1.95
CA VAL A 11 3.56 -8.87 -2.06
C VAL A 11 2.61 -7.88 -2.74
N GLY A 12 2.73 -6.60 -2.40
CA GLY A 12 1.91 -5.53 -2.95
C GLY A 12 2.44 -4.95 -4.26
N THR A 13 1.52 -4.64 -5.17
CA THR A 13 1.78 -3.75 -6.32
C THR A 13 1.77 -2.30 -5.85
N GLU A 14 2.79 -1.52 -6.19
CA GLU A 14 2.81 -0.07 -5.99
C GLU A 14 2.26 0.67 -7.21
N LEU A 15 2.61 0.21 -8.41
CA LEU A 15 2.17 0.81 -9.66
C LEU A 15 1.61 -0.27 -10.59
N SER A 16 0.34 -0.10 -10.97
CA SER A 16 -0.33 -0.88 -12.01
C SER A 16 -0.21 -0.21 -13.37
N GLY A 17 -0.24 -1.01 -14.44
CA GLY A 17 -0.39 -0.54 -15.81
C GLY A 17 -1.83 -0.20 -16.17
N ALA A 18 -2.05 0.16 -17.44
CA ALA A 18 -3.34 0.63 -17.93
C ALA A 18 -4.45 -0.43 -17.83
N HIS A 19 -4.09 -1.72 -17.77
CA HIS A 19 -5.03 -2.83 -17.69
C HIS A 19 -5.03 -3.49 -16.30
N GLY A 20 -4.44 -2.83 -15.30
CA GLY A 20 -4.37 -3.32 -13.92
C GLY A 20 -3.22 -4.27 -13.65
N GLU A 21 -2.40 -4.61 -14.65
CA GLU A 21 -1.26 -5.50 -14.50
C GLU A 21 -0.18 -4.86 -13.61
N ALA A 22 0.45 -5.65 -12.75
CA ALA A 22 1.50 -5.14 -11.86
C ALA A 22 2.76 -4.73 -12.66
N LYS A 23 3.14 -3.45 -12.60
CA LYS A 23 4.36 -2.93 -13.23
C LYS A 23 5.51 -2.83 -12.25
N VAL A 24 5.23 -2.31 -11.05
CA VAL A 24 6.20 -2.16 -9.97
C VAL A 24 5.60 -2.73 -8.70
N LEU A 25 6.33 -3.65 -8.08
CA LEU A 25 6.05 -4.20 -6.75
C LEU A 25 6.86 -3.44 -5.71
N ASN A 26 6.42 -3.47 -4.45
CA ASN A 26 7.11 -2.79 -3.36
C ASN A 26 7.21 -3.69 -2.11
N GLY A 27 8.37 -3.62 -1.45
CA GLY A 27 8.68 -4.38 -0.23
C GLY A 27 8.10 -3.82 1.08
N ALA A 28 7.27 -2.78 1.04
CA ALA A 28 6.65 -2.20 2.23
C ALA A 28 5.67 -3.16 2.94
N VAL A 29 5.06 -4.07 2.17
CA VAL A 29 4.23 -5.16 2.71
C VAL A 29 4.68 -6.48 2.07
N LEU A 30 5.27 -7.33 2.90
CA LEU A 30 5.72 -8.67 2.55
C LEU A 30 5.16 -9.63 3.59
N VAL A 31 4.33 -10.58 3.15
CA VAL A 31 3.75 -11.60 4.03
C VAL A 31 4.13 -12.95 3.47
N PHE A 32 5.13 -13.61 4.07
CA PHE A 32 5.68 -14.86 3.58
C PHE A 32 5.91 -15.83 4.72
N ASP A 33 5.69 -17.12 4.45
CA ASP A 33 6.02 -18.15 5.42
C ASP A 33 7.54 -18.29 5.57
N LYS A 34 7.95 -18.81 6.72
CA LYS A 34 9.32 -19.25 6.94
C LYS A 34 9.72 -20.27 5.86
N GLY A 35 10.88 -20.05 5.24
CA GLY A 35 11.38 -20.91 4.16
C GLY A 35 10.88 -20.53 2.76
N SER A 36 10.24 -19.37 2.58
CA SER A 36 9.84 -18.87 1.26
C SER A 36 11.02 -18.81 0.28
N ARG A 37 10.90 -19.53 -0.84
CA ARG A 37 11.84 -19.47 -1.97
C ARG A 37 11.92 -18.08 -2.57
N PHE A 38 10.79 -17.38 -2.66
CA PHE A 38 10.74 -16.01 -3.16
C PHE A 38 11.63 -15.06 -2.35
N MET A 39 11.51 -15.11 -1.02
CA MET A 39 12.33 -14.28 -0.13
C MET A 39 13.81 -14.65 -0.20
N TRP A 40 14.14 -15.95 -0.34
CA TRP A 40 15.51 -16.40 -0.56
C TRP A 40 16.12 -15.81 -1.84
N GLU A 41 15.44 -15.95 -2.97
CA GLU A 41 15.87 -15.39 -4.26
C GLU A 41 16.02 -13.86 -4.20
N ALA A 42 15.15 -13.17 -3.46
CA ALA A 42 15.27 -11.73 -3.25
C ALA A 42 16.53 -11.36 -2.46
N MET A 43 16.90 -12.12 -1.42
CA MET A 43 18.15 -11.91 -0.69
C MET A 43 19.39 -12.19 -1.55
N VAL A 44 19.35 -13.24 -2.38
CA VAL A 44 20.44 -13.57 -3.33
C VAL A 44 20.61 -12.45 -4.36
N GLU A 45 19.51 -11.98 -4.96
CA GLU A 45 19.52 -10.86 -5.91
C GLU A 45 20.07 -9.59 -5.25
N TYR A 46 19.66 -9.30 -4.01
CA TYR A 46 20.13 -8.12 -3.27
C TYR A 46 21.65 -8.17 -3.11
N ASN A 47 22.18 -9.30 -2.66
CA ASN A 47 23.61 -9.44 -2.39
C ASN A 47 24.46 -9.41 -3.68
N THR A 48 23.95 -9.96 -4.78
CA THR A 48 24.73 -10.11 -6.03
C THR A 48 24.64 -8.90 -6.95
N THR A 49 23.58 -8.10 -6.85
CA THR A 49 23.33 -6.97 -7.76
C THR A 49 23.31 -5.62 -7.06
N TYR A 50 23.65 -5.55 -5.77
CA TYR A 50 23.55 -4.33 -4.97
C TYR A 50 24.17 -3.10 -5.65
N ARG A 51 23.45 -1.98 -5.64
CA ARG A 51 23.93 -0.67 -6.10
C ARG A 51 23.85 0.34 -4.97
N ILE A 52 25.01 0.83 -4.51
CA ILE A 52 25.08 1.75 -3.36
C ILE A 52 24.26 3.03 -3.53
N ASP A 53 24.08 3.48 -4.77
CA ASP A 53 23.46 4.75 -5.15
C ASP A 53 21.99 4.62 -5.59
N SER A 54 21.42 3.41 -5.60
CA SER A 54 20.08 3.18 -6.17
C SER A 54 19.14 2.43 -5.23
N TRP A 55 18.33 3.19 -4.50
CA TRP A 55 17.27 2.64 -3.64
C TRP A 55 16.26 1.80 -4.43
N GLY A 56 15.81 2.30 -5.60
CA GLY A 56 14.84 1.62 -6.46
C GLY A 56 15.34 0.26 -6.92
N TRP A 57 16.59 0.23 -7.41
CA TRP A 57 17.24 -0.99 -7.88
C TRP A 57 17.35 -2.08 -6.81
N ASN A 58 17.62 -1.68 -5.56
CA ASN A 58 17.79 -2.57 -4.41
C ASN A 58 16.48 -2.94 -3.70
N GLY A 59 15.38 -2.26 -4.00
CA GLY A 59 14.10 -2.40 -3.32
C GLY A 59 12.97 -2.74 -4.28
N PRO A 60 12.08 -1.79 -4.64
CA PRO A 60 10.94 -2.06 -5.51
C PRO A 60 11.28 -2.77 -6.82
N GLU A 61 12.34 -2.35 -7.52
CA GLU A 61 12.73 -2.97 -8.78
C GLU A 61 13.29 -4.38 -8.55
N LEU A 62 14.04 -4.61 -7.47
CA LEU A 62 14.54 -5.94 -7.10
C LEU A 62 13.38 -6.91 -6.90
N VAL A 63 12.41 -6.55 -6.08
CA VAL A 63 11.22 -7.37 -5.81
C VAL A 63 10.46 -7.64 -7.11
N THR A 64 10.35 -6.62 -7.97
CA THR A 64 9.73 -6.74 -9.30
C THR A 64 10.50 -7.70 -10.22
N ARG A 65 11.83 -7.64 -10.27
CA ARG A 65 12.68 -8.53 -11.07
C ARG A 65 12.58 -9.97 -10.58
N VAL A 66 12.63 -10.19 -9.25
CA VAL A 66 12.51 -11.51 -8.64
C VAL A 66 11.14 -12.11 -8.95
N ALA A 67 10.05 -11.35 -8.76
CA ALA A 67 8.69 -11.83 -8.98
C ALA A 67 8.41 -12.32 -10.41
N ARG A 68 9.08 -11.75 -11.42
CA ARG A 68 8.95 -12.21 -12.83
C ARG A 68 9.44 -13.64 -13.05
N ARG A 69 10.24 -14.19 -12.14
CA ARG A 69 10.74 -15.58 -12.16
C ARG A 69 9.77 -16.58 -11.51
N PHE A 70 8.70 -16.10 -10.88
CA PHE A 70 7.75 -16.92 -10.13
C PHE A 70 6.39 -16.94 -10.82
N PRO A 71 5.75 -18.12 -10.96
CA PRO A 71 4.36 -18.18 -11.36
C PRO A 71 3.46 -17.58 -10.27
N GLN A 72 2.30 -17.04 -10.67
CA GLN A 72 1.27 -16.68 -9.70
C GLN A 72 0.69 -17.94 -9.07
N GLY A 73 0.60 -17.99 -7.74
CA GLY A 73 0.07 -19.15 -7.02
C GLY A 73 0.48 -19.16 -5.55
N ASP A 74 0.58 -20.38 -4.98
CA ASP A 74 0.83 -20.58 -3.54
C ASP A 74 2.17 -20.07 -3.05
N GLU A 75 3.19 -20.03 -3.93
CA GLU A 75 4.51 -19.50 -3.61
C GLU A 75 4.58 -17.97 -3.67
N LEU A 76 3.77 -17.35 -4.53
CA LEU A 76 3.73 -15.90 -4.73
C LEU A 76 2.38 -15.46 -5.27
N ARG A 77 1.67 -14.66 -4.48
CA ARG A 77 0.50 -13.89 -4.90
C ARG A 77 0.85 -12.41 -4.98
N ILE A 78 0.66 -11.81 -6.15
CA ILE A 78 0.80 -10.37 -6.31
C ILE A 78 -0.56 -9.72 -6.04
N LEU A 79 -0.63 -8.89 -5.00
CA LEU A 79 -1.83 -8.16 -4.64
C LEU A 79 -1.95 -6.86 -5.43
N PRO A 80 -3.18 -6.43 -5.80
CA PRO A 80 -3.38 -5.25 -6.62
C PRO A 80 -3.02 -3.97 -5.86
N THR A 81 -2.80 -2.87 -6.59
CA THR A 81 -2.42 -1.57 -6.02
C THR A 81 -3.40 -1.07 -4.95
N ILE A 82 -4.71 -1.27 -5.15
CA ILE A 82 -5.76 -0.88 -4.17
C ILE A 82 -5.61 -1.56 -2.80
N ALA A 83 -4.92 -2.70 -2.72
CA ALA A 83 -4.73 -3.43 -1.46
C ALA A 83 -3.91 -2.62 -0.44
N PHE A 84 -2.99 -1.77 -0.90
CA PHE A 84 -2.04 -1.05 -0.03
C PHE A 84 -1.83 0.43 -0.41
N TYR A 85 -2.07 0.79 -1.67
CA TYR A 85 -1.90 2.13 -2.22
C TYR A 85 -3.17 2.61 -2.94
N PRO A 86 -4.33 2.64 -2.24
CA PRO A 86 -5.59 3.03 -2.88
C PRO A 86 -5.62 4.50 -3.33
N ILE A 87 -4.72 5.33 -2.81
CA ILE A 87 -4.56 6.73 -3.18
C ILE A 87 -3.09 7.01 -3.42
N HIS A 88 -2.76 7.51 -4.60
CA HIS A 88 -1.40 7.93 -4.91
C HIS A 88 -1.02 9.16 -4.07
N TRP A 89 0.21 9.19 -3.55
CA TRP A 89 0.71 10.26 -2.65
C TRP A 89 0.54 11.66 -3.25
N ALA A 90 0.69 11.81 -4.57
CA ALA A 90 0.55 13.10 -5.25
C ALA A 90 -0.90 13.64 -5.21
N ARG A 91 -1.90 12.76 -5.05
CA ARG A 91 -3.32 13.11 -5.00
C ARG A 91 -3.89 13.15 -3.57
N VAL A 92 -3.13 12.68 -2.57
CA VAL A 92 -3.62 12.47 -1.20
C VAL A 92 -4.21 13.74 -0.58
N ARG A 93 -3.67 14.92 -0.92
CA ARG A 93 -4.13 16.21 -0.37
C ARG A 93 -5.59 16.53 -0.72
N LYS A 94 -6.08 16.13 -1.90
CA LYS A 94 -7.48 16.35 -2.31
C LYS A 94 -8.47 15.72 -1.33
N PHE A 95 -8.07 14.64 -0.68
CA PHE A 95 -8.94 13.86 0.21
C PHE A 95 -8.98 14.39 1.65
N PHE A 96 -8.29 15.50 1.94
CA PHE A 96 -8.39 16.21 3.23
C PHE A 96 -9.51 17.25 3.27
N THR A 97 -10.02 17.69 2.12
CA THR A 97 -11.16 18.61 2.02
C THR A 97 -12.43 17.85 1.63
N THR A 98 -13.58 18.52 1.66
CA THR A 98 -14.86 17.96 1.20
C THR A 98 -15.12 18.22 -0.29
N ASP A 99 -14.08 18.51 -1.06
CA ASP A 99 -14.22 18.71 -2.49
C ASP A 99 -14.47 17.36 -3.18
N ASP A 100 -15.49 17.30 -4.03
CA ASP A 100 -15.82 16.11 -4.82
C ASP A 100 -16.13 14.87 -3.97
N LEU A 101 -17.07 15.02 -3.01
CA LEU A 101 -17.58 13.91 -2.19
C LEU A 101 -18.01 12.67 -3.00
N PRO A 102 -18.57 12.78 -4.22
CA PRO A 102 -18.86 11.60 -5.03
C PRO A 102 -17.62 10.76 -5.37
N GLU A 103 -16.50 11.38 -5.79
CA GLU A 103 -15.24 10.64 -5.98
C GLU A 103 -14.76 10.02 -4.67
N GLN A 104 -14.79 10.79 -3.58
CA GLN A 104 -14.33 10.32 -2.28
C GLN A 104 -15.15 9.12 -1.79
N HIS A 105 -16.46 9.12 -2.01
CA HIS A 105 -17.33 7.99 -1.70
C HIS A 105 -16.97 6.75 -2.52
N ALA A 106 -16.78 6.90 -3.83
CA ALA A 106 -16.38 5.80 -4.69
C ALA A 106 -15.01 5.19 -4.32
N VAL A 107 -14.06 6.03 -3.88
CA VAL A 107 -12.77 5.57 -3.36
C VAL A 107 -12.95 4.83 -2.04
N TRP A 108 -13.75 5.38 -1.10
CA TRP A 108 -14.04 4.76 0.18
C TRP A 108 -14.62 3.35 0.04
N GLU A 109 -15.65 3.18 -0.80
CA GLU A 109 -16.27 1.89 -1.05
C GLU A 109 -15.29 0.82 -1.55
N LYS A 110 -14.34 1.21 -2.41
CA LYS A 110 -13.28 0.31 -2.88
C LYS A 110 -12.32 -0.03 -1.74
N MET A 111 -11.95 0.96 -0.94
CA MET A 111 -11.05 0.76 0.20
C MET A 111 -11.64 -0.20 1.23
N GLU A 112 -12.93 -0.11 1.54
CA GLU A 112 -13.59 -1.01 2.48
C GLU A 112 -13.55 -2.47 2.03
N ARG A 113 -13.67 -2.71 0.71
CA ARG A 113 -13.71 -4.06 0.14
C ARG A 113 -12.35 -4.68 -0.12
N GLU A 114 -11.32 -3.88 -0.35
CA GLU A 114 -10.07 -4.37 -0.95
C GLU A 114 -8.80 -3.92 -0.21
N THR A 115 -8.83 -2.82 0.54
CA THR A 115 -7.63 -2.26 1.19
C THR A 115 -7.38 -2.91 2.55
N PHE A 116 -6.15 -3.38 2.76
CA PHE A 116 -5.65 -3.90 4.04
C PHE A 116 -4.93 -2.83 4.86
N LEU A 117 -4.17 -1.94 4.20
CA LEU A 117 -3.40 -0.89 4.86
C LEU A 117 -3.41 0.38 4.02
N PHE A 118 -3.32 1.53 4.68
CA PHE A 118 -3.20 2.83 4.04
C PHE A 118 -1.98 3.60 4.56
N HIS A 119 -1.14 4.09 3.65
CA HIS A 119 -0.01 4.94 4.00
C HIS A 119 -0.39 6.42 3.93
N TYR A 120 -0.33 7.13 5.06
CA TYR A 120 -0.68 8.55 5.16
C TYR A 120 0.34 9.52 4.56
N TRP A 121 1.55 9.07 4.23
CA TRP A 121 2.62 9.92 3.69
C TRP A 121 2.95 11.13 4.58
N ASN A 122 3.36 10.91 5.84
CA ASN A 122 3.57 11.96 6.83
C ASN A 122 4.41 13.15 6.33
N LYS A 123 5.39 12.92 5.45
CA LYS A 123 6.18 14.00 4.82
C LYS A 123 5.29 15.04 4.11
N ILE A 124 4.17 14.61 3.54
CA ILE A 124 3.22 15.40 2.77
C ILE A 124 2.07 15.92 3.66
N THR A 125 1.58 15.08 4.57
CA THR A 125 0.28 15.26 5.23
C THR A 125 0.36 15.76 6.67
N LYS A 126 1.52 15.75 7.33
CA LYS A 126 1.65 16.08 8.77
C LYS A 126 1.13 17.47 9.20
N LYS A 127 0.92 18.40 8.27
CA LYS A 127 0.40 19.76 8.54
C LYS A 127 -1.07 19.94 8.15
N LEU A 128 -1.70 18.89 7.64
CA LEU A 128 -3.08 18.94 7.14
C LEU A 128 -4.01 18.38 8.22
N VAL A 129 -5.09 19.10 8.48
CA VAL A 129 -6.19 18.64 9.34
C VAL A 129 -7.34 18.26 8.42
N PRO A 130 -7.81 16.99 8.40
CA PRO A 130 -8.93 16.62 7.55
C PRO A 130 -10.21 17.34 7.96
N SER A 131 -10.90 17.94 6.99
CA SER A 131 -12.23 18.51 7.21
C SER A 131 -13.21 17.40 7.59
N PRO A 132 -14.11 17.63 8.57
CA PRO A 132 -15.19 16.69 8.88
C PRO A 132 -15.94 16.25 7.62
N GLY A 133 -16.17 14.94 7.50
CA GLY A 133 -16.82 14.32 6.34
C GLY A 133 -15.91 14.00 5.14
N SER A 134 -14.68 14.51 5.10
CA SER A 134 -13.69 14.11 4.07
C SER A 134 -13.27 12.64 4.21
N LEU A 135 -12.72 12.06 3.15
CA LEU A 135 -12.21 10.70 3.15
C LEU A 135 -11.10 10.52 4.18
N MET A 136 -10.16 11.47 4.29
CA MET A 136 -9.08 11.37 5.28
C MET A 136 -9.58 11.51 6.71
N TYR A 137 -10.68 12.26 6.93
CA TYR A 137 -11.38 12.30 8.21
C TYR A 137 -11.94 10.92 8.56
N LYS A 138 -12.64 10.28 7.62
CA LYS A 138 -13.17 8.91 7.81
C LYS A 138 -12.08 7.89 8.06
N VAL A 139 -10.99 7.92 7.29
CA VAL A 139 -9.87 6.98 7.45
C VAL A 139 -9.21 7.14 8.83
N LEU A 140 -8.97 8.37 9.31
CA LEU A 140 -8.42 8.60 10.64
C LEU A 140 -9.38 8.09 11.72
N ASN A 141 -10.64 8.52 11.71
CA ASN A 141 -11.56 8.21 12.81
C ASN A 141 -11.97 6.73 12.86
N ASN A 142 -12.00 6.01 11.74
CA ASN A 142 -12.38 4.60 11.74
C ASN A 142 -11.20 3.64 12.07
N TYR A 143 -9.95 4.07 11.89
CA TYR A 143 -8.78 3.20 11.98
C TYR A 143 -7.62 3.78 12.80
N CYS A 144 -7.89 4.79 13.63
CA CYS A 144 -6.85 5.36 14.49
C CYS A 144 -6.41 4.36 15.56
N LEU A 145 -5.11 4.06 15.59
CA LEU A 145 -4.52 3.16 16.59
C LEU A 145 -4.15 3.88 17.90
N LYS A 146 -3.99 5.20 17.84
CA LYS A 146 -3.58 6.07 18.97
C LYS A 146 -4.28 7.42 18.87
N CYS A 147 -5.61 7.39 18.97
CA CYS A 147 -6.38 8.60 19.20
C CYS A 147 -6.82 8.53 20.66
N ASP A 148 -6.24 9.38 21.49
CA ASP A 148 -6.94 9.78 22.70
C ASP A 148 -8.15 10.59 22.22
N ASP A 149 -9.34 10.27 22.72
CA ASP A 149 -10.58 11.00 22.43
C ASP A 149 -10.46 12.45 22.93
N THR A 150 -9.74 13.32 22.21
CA THR A 150 -9.59 14.73 22.58
C THR A 150 -10.52 15.64 21.80
N GLY A 151 -11.57 15.09 21.18
CA GLY A 151 -12.62 15.88 20.55
C GLY A 151 -13.97 15.42 21.07
N VAL A 152 -14.59 16.23 21.93
CA VAL A 152 -16.05 16.17 22.08
C VAL A 152 -16.63 16.54 20.72
N ASP A 153 -17.29 15.57 20.09
CA ASP A 153 -18.13 15.80 18.92
C ASP A 153 -19.13 16.92 19.25
N GLY A 154 -19.14 17.94 18.40
CA GLY A 154 -20.20 18.97 18.36
C GLY A 154 -21.35 18.54 17.46
#